data_AF-A0A1V5IG25-F1
#
_entry.id   AF-A0A1V5IG25-F1
#
_cell.length_a   1.000
_cell.length_b   1.000
_cell.length_c   1.000
_cell.angle_alpha   90.00
_cell.angle_beta   90.00
_cell.angle_gamma   90.00
#
_symmetry.space_group_name_H-M   'P 1'
#
loop_
_entity.id
_entity.type
_entity.pdbx_description
1 polymer ?
#
loop_
_entity_poly.entity_id
_entity_poly.type
_entity_poly.pdbx_seq_one_letter_code
_entity_poly.pdbx_strand_id
1 'polypeptide(L)'
;MDRRATMSKAERQRLIQTVVQQRDVATQRELVNALSVLGCEVTQATVSRDIRELDLQKVRTHLGRAKYVLSARERPKDPEQAARHVLRDFALSTAVSQQLIVVRCEIGTASTVARQIDNLNHADIVGTLAGDDTFVIIMETADKAREMQRYVDRLREA
;
A
#
# COMPACT_ATOMS: atom_id res chain seq x y z
N MET A 1 25.21 -20.12 31.43
CA MET A 1 24.72 -20.94 30.30
C MET A 1 23.61 -20.12 29.66
N ASP A 2 23.97 -19.28 28.68
CA ASP A 2 23.15 -18.14 28.27
C ASP A 2 22.14 -18.58 27.19
N ARG A 3 20.86 -18.67 27.56
CA ARG A 3 19.77 -18.95 26.61
C ARG A 3 19.52 -17.68 25.81
N ARG A 4 20.17 -17.53 24.65
CA ARG A 4 19.77 -16.55 23.64
C ARG A 4 18.31 -16.79 23.29
N ALA A 5 17.43 -15.87 23.68
CA ALA A 5 16.02 -15.89 23.31
C ALA A 5 15.93 -15.97 21.78
N THR A 6 15.29 -17.02 21.29
CA THR A 6 15.14 -17.24 19.85
C THR A 6 14.14 -16.23 19.32
N MET A 7 14.58 -15.31 18.46
CA MET A 7 13.72 -14.27 17.87
C MET A 7 12.48 -14.90 17.23
N SER A 8 11.30 -14.37 17.57
CA SER A 8 10.05 -14.90 17.04
C SER A 8 9.95 -14.66 15.53
N LYS A 9 9.08 -15.42 14.85
CA LYS A 9 8.81 -15.23 13.42
C LYS A 9 8.35 -13.81 13.10
N ALA A 10 7.47 -13.24 13.93
CA ALA A 10 6.93 -11.89 13.72
C ALA A 10 8.00 -10.81 13.86
N GLU A 11 8.87 -10.92 14.88
CA GLU A 11 9.99 -9.99 15.07
C GLU A 11 11.00 -10.08 13.92
N ARG A 12 11.33 -11.30 13.49
CA ARG A 12 12.22 -11.51 12.35
C ARG A 12 11.63 -10.92 11.06
N GLN A 13 10.34 -11.14 10.82
CA GLN A 13 9.68 -10.61 9.62
C GLN A 13 9.66 -9.07 9.62
N ARG A 14 9.43 -8.43 10.77
CA ARG A 14 9.59 -6.97 10.92
C ARG A 14 11.03 -6.53 10.63
N LEU A 15 12.01 -7.27 11.13
CA LEU A 15 13.43 -6.97 10.89
C LEU A 15 13.78 -7.09 9.41
N ILE A 16 13.26 -8.11 8.71
CA ILE A 16 13.40 -8.27 7.26
C ILE A 16 12.85 -7.04 6.52
N GLN A 17 11.65 -6.59 6.88
CA GLN A 17 11.02 -5.39 6.31
C GLN A 17 11.92 -4.15 6.50
N THR A 18 12.43 -3.93 7.71
CA THR A 18 13.35 -2.82 8.00
C THR A 18 14.63 -2.90 7.16
N VAL A 19 15.22 -4.09 7.05
CA VAL A 19 16.47 -4.30 6.29
C VAL A 19 16.28 -3.97 4.80
N VAL A 20 15.22 -4.44 4.17
CA VAL A 20 14.98 -4.20 2.72
C VAL A 20 14.53 -2.77 2.41
N GLN A 21 14.00 -2.04 3.40
CA GLN A 21 13.69 -0.61 3.27
C GLN A 21 14.95 0.27 3.39
N GLN A 22 15.88 -0.09 4.29
CA GLN A 22 17.05 0.73 4.59
C GLN A 22 18.28 0.41 3.73
N ARG A 23 18.34 -0.79 3.13
CA ARG A 23 19.51 -1.28 2.39
C ARG A 23 19.11 -1.93 1.08
N ASP A 24 19.97 -1.78 0.07
CA ASP A 24 19.80 -2.48 -1.20
C ASP A 24 20.28 -3.94 -1.04
N VAL A 25 19.34 -4.85 -0.87
CA VAL A 25 19.59 -6.30 -0.72
C VAL A 25 19.15 -7.04 -1.98
N ALA A 26 20.08 -7.61 -2.72
CA ALA A 26 19.84 -8.24 -4.02
C ALA A 26 19.61 -9.76 -3.93
N THR A 27 20.13 -10.42 -2.89
CA THR A 27 20.12 -11.88 -2.77
C THR A 27 19.66 -12.36 -1.39
N GLN A 28 19.12 -13.58 -1.34
CA GLN A 28 18.72 -14.19 -0.06
C GLN A 28 19.90 -14.36 0.89
N ARG A 29 21.10 -14.62 0.35
CA ARG A 29 22.33 -14.73 1.14
C ARG A 29 22.74 -13.40 1.76
N GLU A 30 22.60 -12.30 1.03
CA GLU A 30 22.81 -10.95 1.60
C GLU A 30 21.81 -10.65 2.72
N LEU A 31 20.54 -11.05 2.55
CA LEU A 31 19.53 -10.88 3.59
C LEU A 31 19.84 -11.71 4.84
N VAL A 32 20.28 -12.96 4.69
CA VAL A 32 20.76 -13.81 5.80
C VAL A 32 21.92 -13.13 6.54
N ASN A 33 22.92 -12.64 5.81
CA ASN A 33 24.08 -11.98 6.41
C ASN A 33 23.68 -10.69 7.15
N ALA A 34 22.77 -9.89 6.57
CA ALA A 34 22.27 -8.68 7.20
C ALA A 34 21.50 -8.97 8.50
N LEU A 35 20.72 -10.06 8.53
CA LEU A 35 19.99 -10.49 9.72
C LEU A 35 20.95 -11.02 10.82
N SER A 36 21.98 -11.78 10.46
CA SER A 36 22.98 -12.28 11.43
C SER A 36 23.73 -11.14 12.12
N VAL A 37 24.12 -10.08 11.39
CA VAL A 37 24.73 -8.87 11.98
C VAL A 37 23.81 -8.20 13.01
N LEU A 38 22.49 -8.35 12.85
CA LEU A 38 21.47 -7.81 13.76
C LEU A 38 21.07 -8.82 14.85
N GLY A 39 21.81 -9.92 15.03
CA GLY A 39 21.57 -10.95 16.03
C GLY A 39 20.45 -11.94 15.66
N CYS A 40 19.98 -11.94 14.41
CA CYS A 40 18.97 -12.87 13.91
C CYS A 40 19.62 -13.98 13.06
N GLU A 41 19.92 -15.09 13.71
CA GLU A 41 20.50 -16.28 13.06
C GLU A 41 19.42 -17.08 12.31
N VAL A 42 19.49 -17.11 10.98
CA VAL A 42 18.54 -17.84 10.12
C VAL A 42 19.19 -18.49 8.92
N THR A 43 18.55 -19.55 8.42
CA THR A 43 18.97 -20.22 7.19
C THR A 43 18.41 -19.52 5.94
N GLN A 44 19.04 -19.77 4.80
CA GLN A 44 18.51 -19.34 3.50
C GLN A 44 17.12 -19.93 3.21
N ALA A 45 16.83 -21.15 3.68
CA ALA A 45 15.49 -21.75 3.53
C ALA A 45 14.42 -20.99 4.34
N THR A 46 14.75 -20.57 5.57
CA THR A 46 13.87 -19.76 6.41
C THR A 46 13.60 -18.40 5.74
N VAL A 47 14.66 -17.71 5.32
CA VAL A 47 14.55 -16.41 4.63
C VAL A 47 13.78 -16.55 3.32
N SER A 48 13.96 -17.64 2.56
CA SER A 48 13.19 -17.87 1.34
C SER A 48 11.69 -18.04 1.61
N ARG A 49 11.30 -18.63 2.74
CA ARG A 49 9.89 -18.72 3.13
C ARG A 49 9.35 -17.35 3.56
N ASP A 50 10.10 -16.62 4.40
CA ASP A 50 9.71 -15.28 4.85
C ASP A 50 9.57 -14.30 3.67
N ILE A 51 10.47 -14.35 2.67
CA ILE A 51 10.36 -13.57 1.42
C ILE A 51 9.02 -13.81 0.71
N ARG A 52 8.57 -15.07 0.62
CA ARG A 52 7.31 -15.44 -0.03
C ARG A 52 6.11 -15.00 0.81
N GLU A 53 6.17 -15.20 2.12
CA GLU A 53 5.09 -14.82 3.03
C GLU A 53 4.93 -13.30 3.16
N LEU A 54 6.03 -12.55 3.04
CA LEU A 54 6.05 -11.08 3.06
C LEU A 54 5.80 -10.45 1.69
N ASP A 55 5.55 -11.24 0.65
CA ASP A 55 5.38 -10.78 -0.73
C ASP A 55 6.51 -9.83 -1.18
N LEU A 56 7.77 -10.14 -0.85
CA LEU A 56 8.91 -9.33 -1.27
C LEU A 56 9.17 -9.50 -2.77
N GLN A 57 9.18 -8.39 -3.50
CA GLN A 57 9.43 -8.39 -4.95
C GLN A 57 10.86 -7.98 -5.26
N LYS A 58 11.42 -8.55 -6.33
CA LYS A 58 12.75 -8.18 -6.82
C LYS A 58 12.61 -7.17 -7.95
N VAL A 59 12.98 -5.93 -7.69
CA VAL A 59 12.92 -4.82 -8.67
C VAL A 59 14.32 -4.43 -9.12
N ARG A 60 14.43 -3.81 -10.30
CA ARG A 60 15.67 -3.16 -10.75
C ARG A 60 15.61 -1.68 -10.41
N THR A 61 16.66 -1.16 -9.80
CA THR A 61 16.81 0.27 -9.54
C THR A 61 17.11 1.02 -10.84
N HIS A 62 16.99 2.36 -10.82
CA HIS A 62 17.37 3.23 -11.93
C HIS A 62 18.85 3.10 -12.34
N LEU A 63 19.71 2.56 -11.46
CA LEU A 63 21.11 2.22 -11.72
C LEU A 63 21.32 0.78 -12.21
N GLY A 64 20.25 0.06 -12.56
CA GLY A 64 20.28 -1.30 -13.09
C GLY A 64 20.52 -2.42 -12.06
N ARG A 65 20.71 -2.09 -10.77
CA ARG A 65 20.94 -3.07 -9.70
C ARG A 65 19.63 -3.68 -9.23
N ALA A 66 19.61 -5.00 -8.99
CA ALA A 66 18.41 -5.65 -8.47
C ALA A 66 18.35 -5.56 -6.94
N LYS A 67 17.16 -5.33 -6.37
CA LYS A 67 16.95 -5.37 -4.92
C LYS A 67 15.58 -5.91 -4.55
N TYR A 68 15.47 -6.48 -3.35
CA TYR A 68 14.20 -6.76 -2.72
C TYR A 68 13.56 -5.47 -2.24
N VAL A 69 12.27 -5.33 -2.51
CA VAL A 69 11.40 -4.30 -1.94
C VAL A 69 10.17 -4.98 -1.38
N LEU A 70 9.57 -4.35 -0.39
CA LEU A 70 8.18 -4.67 -0.05
C LEU A 70 7.36 -4.40 -1.30
N SER A 71 6.55 -5.38 -1.73
CA SER A 71 5.39 -5.09 -2.56
C SER A 71 4.67 -3.92 -1.91
N ALA A 72 4.30 -2.89 -2.67
CA ALA A 72 3.65 -1.67 -2.17
C ALA A 72 2.25 -1.93 -1.56
N ARG A 73 1.99 -3.16 -1.12
CA ARG A 73 0.79 -3.64 -0.49
C ARG A 73 1.00 -3.73 1.03
N GLU A 74 1.05 -2.57 1.68
CA GLU A 74 0.06 -2.39 2.76
C GLU A 74 -1.30 -2.16 2.11
N ARG A 75 -1.77 -3.15 1.35
CA ARG A 75 -3.17 -3.17 0.96
C ARG A 75 -3.91 -3.50 2.24
N PRO A 76 -4.94 -2.74 2.61
CA PRO A 76 -5.88 -3.20 3.60
C PRO A 76 -6.30 -4.63 3.23
N LYS A 77 -6.46 -5.52 4.23
CA LYS A 77 -6.93 -6.91 3.99
C LYS A 77 -8.20 -6.96 3.14
N ASP A 78 -8.95 -5.85 3.14
CA ASP A 78 -10.00 -5.51 2.20
C ASP A 78 -9.92 -3.99 1.86
N PRO A 79 -9.39 -3.60 0.68
CA PRO A 79 -9.28 -2.19 0.26
C PRO A 79 -10.64 -1.48 0.17
N GLU A 80 -11.69 -2.23 -0.15
CA GLU A 80 -13.04 -1.70 -0.24
C GLU A 80 -13.58 -1.39 1.16
N GLN A 81 -13.38 -2.28 2.14
CA GLN A 81 -13.75 -2.02 3.53
C GLN A 81 -13.02 -0.80 4.12
N ALA A 82 -11.73 -0.64 3.83
CA ALA A 82 -10.97 0.52 4.27
C ALA A 82 -11.47 1.82 3.61
N ALA A 83 -11.74 1.77 2.30
CA ALA A 83 -12.33 2.90 1.58
C ALA A 83 -13.71 3.26 2.15
N ARG A 84 -14.58 2.28 2.43
CA ARG A 84 -15.89 2.49 3.07
C ARG A 84 -15.75 3.26 4.38
N HIS A 85 -14.88 2.80 5.28
CA HIS A 85 -14.70 3.42 6.58
C HIS A 85 -14.29 4.90 6.46
N VAL A 86 -13.29 5.19 5.63
CA VAL A 86 -12.77 6.55 5.45
C VAL A 86 -13.75 7.45 4.68
N LEU A 87 -14.41 6.92 3.65
CA LEU A 87 -15.42 7.67 2.87
C LEU A 87 -16.62 8.04 3.74
N ARG A 88 -17.12 7.11 4.55
CA ARG A 88 -18.26 7.37 5.45
C ARG A 88 -17.93 8.44 6.50
N ASP A 89 -16.72 8.40 7.05
CA ASP A 89 -16.35 9.29 8.15
C ASP A 89 -15.96 10.70 7.66
N PHE A 90 -15.48 10.84 6.41
CA PHE A 90 -14.90 12.10 5.93
C PHE A 90 -15.45 12.64 4.60
N ALA A 91 -16.08 11.84 3.75
CA ALA A 91 -16.61 12.32 2.47
C ALA A 91 -18.03 12.87 2.63
N LEU A 92 -18.22 14.13 2.27
CA LEU A 92 -19.46 14.89 2.45
C LEU A 92 -20.37 14.80 1.22
N SER A 93 -19.82 14.98 0.02
CA SER A 93 -20.61 14.96 -1.21
C SER A 93 -19.77 14.57 -2.43
N THR A 94 -20.45 14.09 -3.47
CA THR A 94 -19.86 13.78 -4.78
C THR A 94 -20.62 14.55 -5.86
N ALA A 95 -19.92 15.02 -6.89
CA ALA A 95 -20.52 15.61 -8.07
C ALA A 95 -19.73 15.19 -9.31
N VAL A 96 -20.42 15.03 -10.45
CA VAL A 96 -19.78 14.65 -11.72
C VAL A 96 -19.88 15.80 -12.71
N SER A 97 -18.77 16.12 -13.35
CA SER A 97 -18.68 17.00 -14.50
C SER A 97 -17.81 16.35 -15.57
N GLN A 98 -18.46 15.82 -16.61
CA GLN A 98 -17.80 15.03 -17.66
C GLN A 98 -17.00 13.86 -17.05
N GLN A 99 -15.70 13.76 -17.33
CA GLN A 99 -14.79 12.75 -16.78
C GLN A 99 -14.36 12.99 -15.33
N LEU A 100 -14.75 14.12 -14.73
CA LEU A 100 -14.29 14.52 -13.41
C LEU A 100 -15.34 14.19 -12.35
N ILE A 101 -14.91 13.55 -11.27
CA ILE A 101 -15.70 13.37 -10.05
C ILE A 101 -15.09 14.27 -8.98
N VAL A 102 -15.83 15.28 -8.55
CA VAL A 102 -15.43 16.16 -7.46
C VAL A 102 -15.99 15.60 -6.16
N VAL A 103 -15.13 15.36 -5.19
CA VAL A 103 -15.50 14.83 -3.88
C VAL A 103 -15.14 15.85 -2.82
N ARG A 104 -16.15 16.35 -2.09
CA ARG A 104 -15.96 17.22 -0.94
C ARG A 104 -15.81 16.38 0.32
N CYS A 105 -14.89 16.78 1.17
CA CYS A 105 -14.53 16.09 2.40
C CYS A 105 -14.48 17.06 3.58
N GLU A 106 -14.30 16.53 4.79
CA GLU A 106 -13.92 17.32 5.95
C GLU A 106 -12.57 18.02 5.74
N ILE A 107 -12.39 19.19 6.36
CA ILE A 107 -11.18 20.01 6.23
C ILE A 107 -9.93 19.19 6.57
N GLY A 108 -8.90 19.25 5.73
CA GLY A 108 -7.63 18.53 5.90
C GLY A 108 -7.69 17.03 5.61
N THR A 109 -8.82 16.49 5.14
CA THR A 109 -8.97 15.04 4.94
C THR A 109 -8.93 14.60 3.48
N ALA A 110 -9.00 15.51 2.51
CA ALA A 110 -9.13 15.16 1.10
C ALA A 110 -8.02 14.23 0.59
N SER A 111 -6.77 14.48 0.99
CA SER A 111 -5.63 13.61 0.65
C SER A 111 -5.74 12.20 1.25
N THR A 112 -6.32 12.07 2.43
CA THR A 112 -6.55 10.77 3.09
C THR A 112 -7.61 9.97 2.37
N VAL A 113 -8.72 10.62 2.00
CA VAL A 113 -9.82 9.99 1.25
C VAL A 113 -9.36 9.60 -0.16
N ALA A 114 -8.69 10.52 -0.88
CA ALA A 114 -8.16 10.26 -2.21
C ALA A 114 -7.22 9.05 -2.24
N ARG A 115 -6.35 8.91 -1.23
CA ARG A 115 -5.45 7.76 -1.13
C ARG A 115 -6.19 6.43 -0.96
N GLN A 116 -7.36 6.41 -0.31
CA GLN A 116 -8.17 5.19 -0.26
C GLN A 116 -8.77 4.87 -1.63
N ILE A 117 -9.20 5.88 -2.39
CA ILE A 117 -9.65 5.69 -3.77
C ILE A 117 -8.53 5.13 -4.65
N ASP A 118 -7.30 5.66 -4.55
CA ASP A 118 -6.14 5.15 -5.29
C ASP A 118 -5.85 3.69 -4.94
N ASN A 119 -5.97 3.33 -3.66
CA ASN A 119 -5.74 1.97 -3.17
C ASN A 119 -6.73 0.95 -3.74
N LEU A 120 -7.91 1.38 -4.20
CA LEU A 120 -8.86 0.50 -4.90
C LEU A 120 -8.27 -0.05 -6.21
N ASN A 121 -7.28 0.63 -6.80
CA ASN A 121 -6.66 0.24 -8.08
C ASN A 121 -7.72 -0.02 -9.18
N HIS A 122 -8.76 0.80 -9.24
CA HIS A 122 -9.83 0.66 -10.21
C HIS A 122 -9.32 1.01 -11.62
N ALA A 123 -9.46 0.09 -12.58
CA ALA A 123 -8.83 0.19 -13.90
C ALA A 123 -9.22 1.46 -14.69
N ASP A 124 -10.45 1.94 -14.50
CA ASP A 124 -10.98 3.10 -15.22
C ASP A 124 -10.54 4.47 -14.64
N ILE A 125 -9.82 4.49 -13.51
CA ILE A 125 -9.29 5.74 -12.91
C ILE A 125 -7.99 6.11 -13.63
N VAL A 126 -7.98 7.28 -14.25
CA VAL A 126 -6.77 7.88 -14.83
C VAL A 126 -5.85 8.41 -13.73
N GLY A 127 -6.43 9.01 -12.68
CA GLY A 127 -5.70 9.45 -11.49
C GLY A 127 -6.57 10.29 -10.55
N THR A 128 -5.99 10.70 -9.43
CA THR A 128 -6.61 11.58 -8.45
C THR A 128 -5.75 12.81 -8.19
N LEU A 129 -6.39 13.92 -7.80
CA LEU A 129 -5.70 15.13 -7.34
C LEU A 129 -6.43 15.68 -6.11
N ALA A 130 -5.72 15.76 -4.98
CA ALA A 130 -6.25 16.23 -3.72
C ALA A 130 -5.78 17.64 -3.38
N GLY A 131 -6.74 18.48 -2.94
CA GLY A 131 -6.49 19.69 -2.18
C GLY A 131 -6.63 19.43 -0.68
N ASP A 132 -7.21 20.40 0.03
CA ASP A 132 -7.40 20.35 1.49
C ASP A 132 -8.72 19.67 1.91
N ASP A 133 -9.85 20.21 1.44
CA ASP A 133 -11.21 19.73 1.72
C ASP A 133 -11.88 19.11 0.48
N THR A 134 -11.20 19.10 -0.66
CA THR A 134 -11.75 18.65 -1.93
C THR A 134 -10.69 17.88 -2.71
N PHE A 135 -11.08 16.77 -3.33
CA PHE A 135 -10.26 16.09 -4.33
C PHE A 135 -11.07 15.77 -5.58
N VAL A 136 -10.36 15.51 -6.68
CA VAL A 136 -10.94 15.15 -7.97
C VAL A 136 -10.45 13.78 -8.39
N ILE A 137 -11.36 12.94 -8.86
CA ILE A 137 -11.06 11.68 -9.56
C ILE A 137 -11.23 11.93 -11.05
N ILE A 138 -10.21 11.60 -11.83
CA ILE A 138 -10.21 11.73 -13.29
C ILE A 138 -10.45 10.34 -13.86
N MET A 139 -11.51 10.19 -14.65
CA MET A 139 -11.93 8.93 -15.26
C MET A 139 -11.65 8.93 -16.76
N GLU A 140 -11.59 7.74 -17.36
CA GLU A 140 -11.35 7.61 -18.81
C GLU A 140 -12.48 8.24 -19.65
N THR A 141 -13.73 8.08 -19.22
CA THR A 141 -14.91 8.61 -19.93
C THR A 141 -15.96 9.17 -18.97
N ALA A 142 -16.88 10.00 -19.50
CA ALA A 142 -17.97 10.57 -18.71
C ALA A 142 -18.97 9.50 -18.19
N ASP A 143 -19.14 8.40 -18.93
CA ASP A 143 -19.98 7.30 -18.49
C ASP A 143 -19.33 6.51 -17.36
N LYS A 144 -18.01 6.29 -17.45
CA LYS A 144 -17.21 5.72 -16.35
C LYS A 144 -17.22 6.59 -15.10
N ALA A 145 -17.24 7.92 -15.25
CA ALA A 145 -17.41 8.83 -14.12
C ALA A 145 -18.75 8.66 -13.41
N ARG A 146 -19.86 8.49 -14.17
CA ARG A 146 -21.18 8.21 -13.58
C ARG A 146 -21.27 6.82 -12.93
N GLU A 147 -20.58 5.82 -13.45
CA GLU A 147 -20.47 4.49 -12.82
C GLU A 147 -19.69 4.56 -11.50
N MET A 148 -18.53 5.20 -11.54
CA MET A 148 -17.65 5.35 -10.39
C MET A 148 -18.28 6.23 -9.30
N GLN A 149 -19.00 7.30 -9.66
CA GLN A 149 -19.74 8.10 -8.67
C GLN A 149 -20.74 7.23 -7.90
N ARG A 150 -21.57 6.45 -8.60
CA ARG A 150 -22.52 5.52 -7.96
C ARG A 150 -21.82 4.49 -7.08
N TYR A 151 -20.62 4.06 -7.46
CA TYR A 151 -19.83 3.16 -6.63
C TYR A 151 -19.33 3.85 -5.36
N VAL A 152 -18.73 5.04 -5.47
CA VAL A 152 -18.26 5.84 -4.33
C VAL A 152 -19.42 6.17 -3.36
N ASP A 153 -20.58 6.57 -3.88
CA ASP A 153 -21.77 6.86 -3.06
C ASP A 153 -22.22 5.60 -2.29
N ARG A 154 -22.23 4.42 -2.94
CA ARG A 154 -22.51 3.14 -2.24
C ARG A 154 -21.47 2.78 -1.18
N LEU A 155 -20.21 3.17 -1.35
CA LEU A 155 -19.18 2.94 -0.33
C LEU A 155 -19.37 3.87 0.87
N ARG A 156 -19.81 5.11 0.64
CA ARG A 156 -20.08 6.11 1.68
C ARG A 156 -21.32 5.78 2.50
N GLU A 157 -22.36 5.24 1.87
CA GLU A 157 -23.69 5.03 2.49
C GLU A 157 -23.85 3.68 3.22
N ALA A 158 -22.86 2.80 3.14
CA ALA A 158 -22.87 1.48 3.79
C ALA A 158 -22.16 1.48 5.15
#